data_AF-A0A940Q0V8-F1
#
_entry.id   AF-A0A940Q0V8-F1
#
_cell.length_a   1.000
_cell.length_b   1.000
_cell.length_c   1.000
_cell.angle_alpha   90.00
_cell.angle_beta   90.00
_cell.angle_gamma   90.00
#
_symmetry.space_group_name_H-M   'P 1'
#
loop_
_entity.id
_entity.type
_entity.pdbx_description
1 polymer ?
#
loop_
_entity_poly.entity_id
_entity_poly.type
_entity_poly.pdbx_seq_one_letter_code
_entity_poly.pdbx_strand_id
1 'polypeptide(L)'
;MTEREKLMELLCKAPLGNYPLGEQFSNGTVEKIADYLLKNGVIAPPVKVGDTVYTNVSWTGWYLREKDKPYKAKVVYIGINGKENHMNVVYEKNDNMLTFTFDEIGDRLFLTREEAEKALAERSG
;
A
#
# COMPACT_ATOMS: atom_id res chain seq x y z
N MET A 1 -11.30 0.16 2.50
CA MET A 1 -11.29 1.21 1.46
C MET A 1 -11.27 0.53 0.10
N THR A 2 -12.25 0.81 -0.75
CA THR A 2 -12.38 0.25 -2.11
C THR A 2 -11.39 0.88 -3.09
N GLU A 3 -11.17 0.26 -4.25
CA GLU A 3 -10.32 0.83 -5.32
C GLU A 3 -10.87 2.17 -5.83
N ARG A 4 -12.20 2.29 -5.93
CA ARG A 4 -12.87 3.54 -6.28
C ARG A 4 -12.60 4.65 -5.28
N GLU A 5 -12.73 4.37 -3.98
CA GLU A 5 -12.45 5.34 -2.92
C GLU A 5 -11.00 5.83 -2.96
N LYS A 6 -10.03 4.92 -3.13
CA LYS A 6 -8.61 5.26 -3.27
C LYS A 6 -8.35 6.17 -4.46
N LEU A 7 -8.93 5.83 -5.62
CA LEU A 7 -8.77 6.62 -6.83
C LEU A 7 -9.42 8.01 -6.68
N MET A 8 -10.60 8.09 -6.05
CA MET A 8 -11.25 9.36 -5.75
C MET A 8 -10.40 10.24 -4.83
N GLU A 9 -9.80 9.67 -3.78
CA GLU A 9 -8.92 10.41 -2.88
C GLU A 9 -7.69 10.98 -3.62
N LEU A 10 -7.09 10.19 -4.51
CA LEU A 10 -6.00 10.66 -5.37
C LEU A 10 -6.45 11.78 -6.30
N LEU A 11 -7.61 11.64 -6.96
CA LEU A 11 -8.16 12.66 -7.84
C LEU A 11 -8.48 13.95 -7.08
N CYS A 12 -9.07 13.87 -5.89
CA CYS A 12 -9.36 15.06 -5.07
C CYS A 12 -8.10 15.86 -4.74
N LYS A 13 -6.98 15.17 -4.50
CA LYS A 13 -5.66 15.78 -4.18
C LYS A 13 -4.86 16.17 -5.43
N ALA A 14 -5.28 15.78 -6.63
CA ALA A 14 -4.52 16.03 -7.84
C ALA A 14 -4.40 17.55 -8.09
N PRO A 15 -3.19 18.08 -8.31
CA PRO A 15 -3.00 19.51 -8.52
C PRO A 15 -3.57 19.93 -9.88
N LEU A 16 -4.35 21.02 -9.90
CA LEU A 16 -4.88 21.62 -11.12
C LEU A 16 -4.77 23.14 -11.05
N GLY A 17 -3.68 23.71 -11.57
CA GLY A 17 -3.40 25.13 -11.33
C GLY A 17 -3.09 25.38 -9.85
N ASN A 18 -3.76 26.36 -9.24
CA ASN A 18 -3.50 26.77 -7.85
C ASN A 18 -4.27 25.98 -6.80
N TYR A 19 -5.25 25.16 -7.20
CA TYR A 19 -6.10 24.41 -6.29
C TYR A 19 -6.11 22.92 -6.65
N PRO A 20 -6.40 22.02 -5.71
CA PRO A 20 -6.67 20.62 -6.02
C PRO A 20 -7.91 20.47 -6.92
N LEU A 21 -7.96 19.40 -7.70
CA LEU A 21 -9.09 19.09 -8.58
C LEU A 21 -10.40 18.91 -7.78
N GLY A 22 -10.33 18.36 -6.57
CA GLY A 22 -11.50 18.19 -5.69
C GLY A 22 -12.10 19.51 -5.17
N GLU A 23 -11.34 20.61 -5.21
CA GLU A 23 -11.85 21.95 -4.82
C GLU A 23 -12.42 22.72 -6.02
N GLN A 24 -12.06 22.34 -7.24
CA GLN A 24 -12.51 23.00 -8.46
C GLN A 24 -13.76 22.37 -9.08
N PHE A 25 -13.98 21.09 -8.82
CA PHE A 25 -15.11 20.36 -9.36
C PHE A 25 -15.97 19.77 -8.25
N SER A 26 -17.27 19.64 -8.53
CA SER A 26 -18.17 18.93 -7.63
C SER A 26 -17.74 17.47 -7.44
N ASN A 27 -18.03 16.89 -6.28
CA ASN A 27 -17.80 15.46 -6.00
C ASN A 27 -18.37 14.57 -7.11
N GLY A 28 -19.54 14.89 -7.65
CA GLY A 28 -20.16 14.13 -8.75
C GLY A 28 -19.36 14.14 -10.05
N THR A 29 -18.55 15.17 -10.30
CA THR A 29 -17.61 15.19 -11.44
C THR A 29 -16.42 14.28 -11.18
N VAL A 30 -15.83 14.35 -9.99
CA VAL A 30 -14.68 13.51 -9.59
C VAL A 30 -15.06 12.03 -9.64
N GLU A 31 -16.25 11.70 -9.17
CA GLU A 31 -16.82 10.35 -9.24
C GLU A 31 -16.91 9.81 -10.67
N LYS A 32 -17.44 10.61 -11.61
CA LYS A 32 -17.53 10.22 -13.02
C LYS A 32 -16.16 10.01 -13.65
N ILE A 33 -15.16 10.81 -13.27
CA ILE A 33 -13.78 10.64 -13.71
C ILE A 33 -13.22 9.33 -13.16
N ALA A 34 -13.38 9.05 -11.87
CA ALA A 34 -12.94 7.81 -11.24
C ALA A 34 -13.58 6.59 -11.94
N ASP A 35 -14.90 6.60 -12.14
CA ASP A 35 -15.63 5.53 -12.79
C ASP A 35 -15.17 5.33 -14.25
N TYR A 36 -14.91 6.42 -14.98
CA TYR A 36 -14.36 6.34 -16.34
C TYR A 36 -12.96 5.71 -16.35
N LEU A 37 -12.06 6.11 -15.46
CA LEU A 37 -10.70 5.58 -15.38
C LEU A 37 -10.71 4.09 -15.03
N LEU A 38 -11.49 3.68 -14.03
CA LEU A 38 -11.64 2.27 -13.64
C LEU A 38 -12.20 1.42 -14.79
N LYS A 39 -13.23 1.93 -15.48
CA LYS A 39 -13.81 1.27 -16.66
C LYS A 39 -12.79 1.07 -17.79
N ASN A 40 -11.75 1.91 -17.86
CA ASN A 40 -10.67 1.83 -18.84
C ASN A 40 -9.41 1.13 -18.30
N GLY A 41 -9.50 0.42 -17.17
CA GLY A 41 -8.42 -0.43 -16.66
C GLY A 41 -7.32 0.31 -15.90
N VAL A 42 -7.56 1.55 -15.47
CA VAL A 42 -6.65 2.27 -14.58
C VAL A 42 -6.72 1.65 -13.20
N ILE A 43 -5.56 1.26 -12.67
CA ILE A 43 -5.41 0.71 -11.33
C ILE A 43 -4.57 1.68 -10.51
N ALA A 44 -4.97 1.91 -9.26
CA ALA A 44 -4.22 2.70 -8.29
C ALA A 44 -3.63 1.75 -7.23
N PRO A 45 -2.38 1.27 -7.40
CA PRO A 45 -1.73 0.45 -6.39
C PRO A 45 -1.68 1.17 -5.04
N PRO A 46 -1.81 0.46 -3.92
CA PRO A 46 -1.76 1.06 -2.58
C PRO A 46 -0.37 1.59 -2.19
N VAL A 47 0.67 1.20 -2.93
CA VAL A 47 2.07 1.60 -2.76
C VAL A 47 2.73 1.74 -4.13
N LYS A 48 3.87 2.44 -4.21
CA LYS A 48 4.74 2.47 -5.40
C LYS A 48 6.06 1.74 -5.15
N VAL A 49 6.70 1.32 -6.24
CA VAL A 49 8.08 0.82 -6.18
C VAL A 49 8.98 1.89 -5.56
N GLY A 50 9.84 1.49 -4.63
CA GLY A 50 10.71 2.35 -3.83
C GLY A 50 10.14 2.78 -2.48
N ASP A 51 8.83 2.59 -2.25
CA ASP A 51 8.22 2.91 -0.96
C ASP A 51 8.80 2.08 0.18
N THR A 52 8.82 2.71 1.36
CA THR A 52 9.12 2.03 2.62
C THR A 52 7.85 1.46 3.19
N VAL A 53 7.87 0.19 3.55
CA VAL A 53 6.78 -0.51 4.23
C VAL A 53 7.33 -1.27 5.43
N TYR A 54 6.43 -1.72 6.31
CA TYR A 54 6.77 -2.44 7.52
C TYR A 54 6.05 -3.80 7.54
N THR A 55 6.71 -4.83 8.05
CA THR A 55 6.12 -6.17 8.14
C THR A 55 6.49 -6.86 9.43
N ASN A 56 5.57 -7.66 9.97
CA ASN A 56 5.78 -8.52 11.13
C ASN A 56 6.15 -9.96 10.76
N VAL A 57 6.28 -10.24 9.46
CA VAL A 57 6.56 -11.58 8.93
C VAL A 57 8.07 -11.79 8.81
N SER A 58 8.52 -13.00 9.10
CA SER A 58 9.88 -13.46 8.82
C SER A 58 9.86 -14.98 8.66
N TRP A 59 10.86 -15.54 7.99
CA TRP A 59 11.04 -16.99 7.87
C TRP A 59 12.20 -17.47 8.75
N THR A 60 12.14 -18.73 9.18
CA THR A 60 13.22 -19.35 9.95
C THR A 60 14.53 -19.29 9.17
N GLY A 61 15.60 -18.85 9.82
CA GLY A 61 16.93 -18.72 9.21
C GLY A 61 17.26 -17.34 8.65
N TRP A 62 16.33 -16.37 8.67
CA TRP A 62 16.58 -15.02 8.14
C TRP A 62 17.40 -14.11 9.08
N TYR A 63 17.85 -14.63 10.24
CA TYR A 63 18.57 -13.87 11.28
C TYR A 63 17.87 -12.58 11.72
N LEU A 64 16.55 -12.50 11.53
CA LEU A 64 15.67 -11.45 12.03
C LEU A 64 15.25 -11.81 13.46
N ARG A 65 15.36 -10.84 14.38
CA ARG A 65 15.03 -11.06 15.80
C ARG A 65 13.63 -10.53 16.09
N GLU A 66 12.89 -11.22 16.95
CA GLU A 66 11.54 -10.82 17.34
C GLU A 66 11.47 -9.37 17.87
N LYS A 67 12.46 -8.98 18.68
CA LYS A 67 12.59 -7.62 19.21
C LYS A 67 12.80 -6.52 18.16
N ASP A 68 13.18 -6.90 16.94
CA ASP A 68 13.42 -5.97 15.83
C ASP A 68 12.13 -5.78 14.99
N LYS A 69 11.02 -6.45 15.33
CA LYS A 69 9.73 -6.21 14.68
C LYS A 69 9.16 -4.84 15.08
N PRO A 70 8.42 -4.17 14.18
CA PRO A 70 8.18 -4.57 12.79
C PRO A 70 9.41 -4.28 11.91
N TYR A 71 9.66 -5.17 10.94
CA TYR A 71 10.80 -5.08 10.05
C TYR A 71 10.54 -4.06 8.94
N LYS A 72 11.53 -3.21 8.67
CA LYS A 72 11.50 -2.24 7.57
C LYS A 72 11.90 -2.90 6.26
N ALA A 73 11.11 -2.68 5.21
CA ALA A 73 11.34 -3.23 3.88
C ALA A 73 11.07 -2.19 2.79
N LYS A 74 11.59 -2.45 1.60
CA LYS A 74 11.41 -1.64 0.40
C LYS A 74 10.60 -2.38 -0.65
N VAL A 75 9.57 -1.73 -1.20
CA VAL A 75 8.82 -2.28 -2.34
C VAL A 75 9.72 -2.26 -3.57
N VAL A 76 9.99 -3.42 -4.18
CA VAL A 76 10.88 -3.53 -5.34
C VAL A 76 10.17 -3.97 -6.62
N TYR A 77 8.97 -4.52 -6.50
CA TYR A 77 8.18 -5.01 -7.63
C TYR A 77 6.68 -4.93 -7.31
N ILE A 78 5.87 -4.63 -8.31
CA ILE A 78 4.41 -4.69 -8.24
C ILE A 78 3.92 -5.52 -9.43
N GLY A 79 3.19 -6.60 -9.14
CA GLY A 79 2.59 -7.49 -10.13
C GLY A 79 1.07 -7.26 -10.19
N ILE A 80 0.58 -6.89 -11.38
CA ILE A 80 -0.84 -6.72 -11.66
C ILE A 80 -1.28 -7.85 -12.61
N ASN A 81 -2.23 -8.68 -12.18
CA ASN A 81 -2.67 -9.86 -12.95
C ASN A 81 -4.20 -10.02 -13.06
N GLY A 82 -4.97 -9.07 -12.51
CA GLY A 82 -6.43 -9.06 -12.60
C GLY A 82 -7.14 -10.05 -11.65
N LYS A 83 -6.40 -10.76 -10.78
CA LYS A 83 -6.96 -11.64 -9.74
C LYS A 83 -6.37 -11.33 -8.37
N GLU A 84 -5.08 -11.59 -8.20
CA GLU A 84 -4.33 -11.36 -6.95
C GLU A 84 -3.12 -10.50 -7.27
N ASN A 85 -3.36 -9.19 -7.23
CA ASN A 85 -2.30 -8.20 -7.36
C ASN A 85 -1.38 -8.31 -6.14
N HIS A 86 -0.08 -8.24 -6.38
CA HIS A 86 0.93 -8.49 -5.36
C HIS A 86 2.09 -7.52 -5.49
N MET A 87 2.91 -7.47 -4.45
CA MET A 87 4.15 -6.72 -4.40
C MET A 87 5.24 -7.58 -3.79
N ASN A 88 6.47 -7.39 -4.25
CA ASN A 88 7.63 -7.95 -3.58
C ASN A 88 8.32 -6.86 -2.80
N VAL A 89 8.73 -7.19 -1.58
CA VAL A 89 9.47 -6.30 -0.69
C VAL A 89 10.79 -6.93 -0.32
N VAL A 90 11.84 -6.12 -0.23
CA VAL A 90 13.17 -6.53 0.22
C VAL A 90 13.44 -5.93 1.59
N TYR A 91 13.84 -6.78 2.54
CA TYR A 91 14.12 -6.39 3.91
C TYR A 91 15.46 -5.65 3.97
N GLU A 92 15.49 -4.46 4.58
CA GLU A 92 16.70 -3.63 4.59
C GLU A 92 17.89 -4.26 5.32
N LYS A 93 17.64 -5.25 6.20
CA LYS A 93 18.66 -5.83 7.08
C LYS A 93 19.42 -7.01 6.46
N ASN A 94 18.84 -7.71 5.50
CA ASN A 94 19.38 -9.00 5.03
C ASN A 94 19.07 -9.31 3.55
N ASP A 95 18.58 -8.33 2.78
CA ASP A 95 18.20 -8.43 1.36
C ASP A 95 17.22 -9.57 1.02
N ASN A 96 16.64 -10.22 2.03
CA ASN A 96 15.64 -11.27 1.81
C ASN A 96 14.37 -10.64 1.25
N MET A 97 13.73 -11.35 0.33
CA MET A 97 12.54 -10.90 -0.37
C MET A 97 11.31 -11.71 0.05
N LEU A 98 10.20 -11.03 0.29
CA LEU A 98 8.88 -11.66 0.37
C LEU A 98 7.90 -11.03 -0.60
N THR A 99 6.92 -11.83 -1.00
CA THR A 99 5.76 -11.40 -1.76
C THR A 99 4.56 -11.24 -0.82
N PHE A 100 3.82 -10.17 -0.99
CA PHE A 100 2.57 -9.88 -0.31
C PHE A 100 1.48 -9.51 -1.32
N THR A 101 0.24 -9.93 -1.11
CA THR A 101 -0.91 -9.44 -1.87
C THR A 101 -1.35 -8.07 -1.36
N PHE A 102 -2.17 -7.35 -2.14
CA PHE A 102 -2.69 -6.04 -1.72
C PHE A 102 -3.64 -6.16 -0.51
N ASP A 103 -4.29 -7.31 -0.33
CA ASP A 103 -5.22 -7.57 0.76
C ASP A 103 -4.51 -7.85 2.09
N GLU A 104 -3.20 -8.15 2.05
CA GLU A 104 -2.38 -8.34 3.25
C GLU A 104 -1.93 -7.00 3.89
N ILE A 105 -2.23 -5.86 3.27
CA ILE A 105 -2.00 -4.53 3.84
C ILE A 105 -2.95 -4.30 5.01
N GLY A 106 -2.39 -3.92 6.16
CA GLY A 106 -3.10 -3.75 7.43
C GLY A 106 -3.10 -5.00 8.31
N ASP A 107 -2.57 -6.13 7.82
CA ASP A 107 -2.48 -7.39 8.59
C ASP A 107 -1.04 -7.92 8.69
N ARG A 108 -0.37 -8.10 7.55
CA ARG A 108 1.01 -8.62 7.47
C ARG A 108 2.00 -7.60 6.94
N LEU A 109 1.51 -6.65 6.15
CA LEU A 109 2.25 -5.51 5.62
C LEU A 109 1.57 -4.21 6.08
N PHE A 110 2.34 -3.19 6.41
CA PHE A 110 1.83 -1.93 6.92
C PHE A 110 2.54 -0.77 6.23
N LEU A 111 1.81 0.32 6.00
CA LEU A 111 2.33 1.50 5.31
C LEU A 111 3.17 2.36 6.24
N THR A 112 2.87 2.31 7.54
CA THR A 112 3.62 2.99 8.59
C THR A 112 4.15 2.03 9.64
N ARG A 113 5.15 2.48 10.37
CA ARG A 113 5.69 1.74 11.52
C ARG A 113 4.68 1.67 12.67
N GLU A 114 3.96 2.75 12.92
CA GLU A 114 2.98 2.86 14.00
C GLU A 114 1.83 1.87 13.82
N GLU A 115 1.29 1.74 12.62
CA GLU A 115 0.27 0.74 12.28
C GLU A 115 0.77 -0.69 12.58
N ALA A 116 2.02 -0.98 12.22
CA ALA A 116 2.62 -2.28 12.45
C ALA A 116 2.88 -2.58 13.93
N GLU A 117 3.33 -1.58 14.70
CA GLU A 117 3.52 -1.71 16.15
C GLU A 117 2.18 -1.93 16.87
N LYS A 118 1.13 -1.21 16.46
CA LYS A 118 -0.23 -1.41 16.97
C LYS A 118 -0.73 -2.83 16.72
N ALA A 119 -0.59 -3.34 15.49
CA ALA A 119 -0.99 -4.70 15.15
C ALA A 119 -0.19 -5.78 15.92
N LEU A 120 1.07 -5.53 16.25
CA LEU A 120 1.88 -6.42 17.09
C LEU A 120 1.39 -6.44 18.55
N ALA A 121 1.01 -5.28 19.09
CA ALA A 121 0.47 -5.18 20.43
C ALA A 121 -0.87 -5.92 20.56
N GLU A 122 -1.77 -5.76 19.60
CA GLU A 122 -3.09 -6.42 19.57
C GLU A 122 -3.01 -7.95 19.47
N ARG A 123 -1.94 -8.50 18.87
CA ARG A 123 -1.71 -9.95 18.79
C ARG A 123 -1.07 -10.56 20.03
N SER A 124 -0.50 -9.72 20.90
CA SER A 124 0.24 -10.16 22.10
C SER A 124 -0.61 -10.08 23.38
N GLY A 125 -1.80 -9.46 23.31
CA GLY A 125 -2.79 -9.39 24.40
C GLY A 125 -3.85 -10.46 24.26
#